data_AF-A0A965KLM9-F1
#
_entry.id   AF-A0A965KLM9-F1
#
_cell.length_a   1.000
_cell.length_b   1.000
_cell.length_c   1.000
_cell.angle_alpha   90.00
_cell.angle_beta   90.00
_cell.angle_gamma   90.00
#
_symmetry.space_group_name_H-M   'P 1'
#
loop_
_entity.id
_entity.type
_entity.pdbx_description
1 polymer ?
#
loop_
_entity_poly.entity_id
_entity_poly.type
_entity_poly.pdbx_seq_one_letter_code
_entity_poly.pdbx_strand_id
1 'polypeptide(L)'
;MIRFLFDCLLWGLGFERRDQTSSTGFDGEHLIPTRRRTATEGAIRVLSSLIFVLAFAVNVAGFILPTGAALEVSTFLADGDFPALAWAGATWCLLMLCRPSLPMDSTAISTGLWCFAGYLPYFVIGNLLAVPLPTMFAQACVAGLVGGYGLFRDIRREIHAEKP
;
A
#
# COMPACT_ATOMS: atom_id res chain seq x y z
N MET A 1 -20.89 1.24 -2.02
CA MET A 1 -19.55 1.86 -2.16
C MET A 1 -18.96 2.32 -0.84
N ILE A 2 -19.67 3.11 -0.01
CA ILE A 2 -19.12 3.61 1.28
C ILE A 2 -18.68 2.49 2.24
N ARG A 3 -19.47 1.42 2.43
CA ARG A 3 -19.07 0.27 3.27
C ARG A 3 -17.77 -0.39 2.81
N PHE A 4 -17.61 -0.57 1.49
CA PHE A 4 -16.41 -1.16 0.91
C PHE A 4 -15.18 -0.27 1.15
N LEU A 5 -15.33 1.04 1.00
CA LEU A 5 -14.29 2.04 1.24
C LEU A 5 -13.85 2.04 2.72
N PHE A 6 -14.81 1.91 3.63
CA PHE A 6 -14.58 1.78 5.07
C PHE A 6 -13.91 0.44 5.43
N ASP A 7 -14.37 -0.66 4.85
CA ASP A 7 -13.77 -1.99 5.02
C ASP A 7 -12.31 -1.99 4.52
N CYS A 8 -12.03 -1.32 3.39
CA CYS A 8 -10.68 -1.11 2.87
C CYS A 8 -9.82 -0.28 3.83
N LEU A 9 -10.34 0.82 4.37
CA LEU A 9 -9.63 1.70 5.32
C LEU A 9 -9.32 0.97 6.63
N LEU A 10 -10.28 0.22 7.16
CA LEU A 10 -10.13 -0.60 8.36
C LEU A 10 -9.13 -1.73 8.12
N TRP A 11 -9.17 -2.39 6.97
CA TRP A 11 -8.16 -3.36 6.55
C TRP A 11 -6.77 -2.71 6.42
N GLY A 12 -6.69 -1.49 5.92
CA GLY A 12 -5.49 -0.65 5.89
C GLY A 12 -4.95 -0.39 7.29
N LEU A 13 -5.79 0.03 8.23
CA LEU A 13 -5.41 0.34 9.61
C LEU A 13 -5.05 -0.90 10.46
N GLY A 14 -5.14 -2.10 9.90
CA GLY A 14 -4.83 -3.34 10.62
C GLY A 14 -5.93 -3.76 11.59
N PHE A 15 -7.15 -3.24 11.44
CA PHE A 15 -8.31 -3.84 12.09
C PHE A 15 -8.60 -5.18 11.40
N GLU A 16 -8.22 -6.27 12.07
CA GLU A 16 -8.70 -7.60 11.73
C GLU A 16 -10.22 -7.60 11.86
N ARG A 17 -10.91 -7.90 10.76
CA ARG A 17 -12.35 -8.12 10.77
C ARG A 17 -12.55 -9.34 11.66
N ARG A 18 -13.18 -9.15 12.83
CA ARG A 18 -13.57 -10.21 13.77
C ARG A 18 -14.05 -11.43 12.97
N ASP A 19 -13.30 -12.52 13.10
CA ASP A 19 -13.32 -13.71 12.25
C ASP A 19 -14.66 -13.95 11.56
N GLN A 20 -14.71 -13.71 10.24
CA GLN A 20 -15.70 -14.41 9.45
C GLN A 20 -15.18 -15.83 9.30
N THR A 21 -15.71 -16.72 10.14
CA THR A 21 -15.65 -18.17 9.94
C THR A 21 -15.91 -18.43 8.46
N SER A 22 -14.88 -18.87 7.74
CA SER A 22 -15.03 -19.19 6.34
C SER A 22 -16.08 -20.30 6.23
N SER A 23 -17.11 -20.08 5.41
CA SER A 23 -18.13 -21.09 5.15
C SER A 23 -17.59 -22.34 4.43
N THR A 24 -16.30 -22.33 4.08
CA THR A 24 -15.59 -23.40 3.38
C THR A 24 -14.85 -24.35 4.32
N GLY A 25 -14.82 -24.09 5.64
CA GLY A 25 -14.08 -24.93 6.60
C GLY A 25 -12.56 -24.88 6.44
N PHE A 26 -12.05 -24.01 5.56
CA PHE A 26 -10.64 -23.69 5.43
C PHE A 26 -10.38 -22.41 6.21
N ASP A 27 -9.80 -22.55 7.39
CA ASP A 27 -9.36 -21.41 8.17
C ASP A 27 -8.35 -20.59 7.35
N GLY A 28 -8.55 -19.28 7.22
CA GLY A 28 -7.67 -18.41 6.43
C GLY A 28 -6.22 -18.44 6.93
N GLU A 29 -6.05 -18.82 8.19
CA GLU A 29 -4.80 -19.10 8.89
C GLU A 29 -3.98 -20.27 8.28
N HIS A 30 -4.60 -21.16 7.49
CA HIS A 30 -3.94 -22.36 6.97
C HIS A 30 -3.32 -22.24 5.58
N LEU A 31 -3.56 -21.15 4.83
CA LEU A 31 -3.04 -21.03 3.47
C LEU A 31 -1.71 -20.27 3.38
N ILE A 32 -1.44 -19.32 4.27
CA ILE A 32 -0.15 -18.62 4.36
C ILE A 32 0.06 -18.14 5.80
N PRO A 33 1.12 -18.55 6.51
CA PRO A 33 1.40 -18.02 7.85
C PRO A 33 1.62 -16.50 7.78
N THR A 34 0.67 -15.71 8.30
CA THR A 34 0.82 -14.25 8.40
C THR A 34 1.43 -13.90 9.74
N ARG A 35 2.69 -13.47 9.75
CA ARG A 35 3.27 -12.93 10.99
C ARG A 35 2.56 -11.64 11.39
N ARG A 36 2.59 -11.35 12.70
CA ARG A 36 2.14 -10.06 13.22
C ARG A 36 2.95 -8.91 12.59
N ARG A 37 2.25 -7.86 12.17
CA ARG A 37 2.87 -6.64 11.63
C ARG A 37 3.78 -5.98 12.66
N THR A 38 4.90 -5.48 12.19
CA THR A 38 5.75 -4.57 12.98
C THR A 38 5.08 -3.21 13.13
N ALA A 39 5.49 -2.45 14.15
CA ALA A 39 5.00 -1.09 14.36
C ALA A 39 5.25 -0.18 13.13
N THR A 40 6.38 -0.37 12.44
CA THR A 40 6.72 0.37 11.23
C THR A 40 5.82 0.02 10.05
N GLU A 41 5.49 -1.26 9.85
CA GLU A 41 4.51 -1.67 8.84
C GLU A 41 3.12 -1.13 9.13
N GLY A 42 2.72 -1.12 10.41
CA GLY A 42 1.49 -0.46 10.86
C GLY A 42 1.49 1.03 10.52
N ALA A 43 2.57 1.74 10.85
CA ALA A 43 2.71 3.17 10.54
C ALA A 43 2.67 3.46 9.03
N ILE A 44 3.32 2.64 8.21
CA ILE A 44 3.25 2.74 6.74
C ILE A 44 1.80 2.60 6.27
N ARG A 45 1.04 1.65 6.80
CA ARG A 45 -0.36 1.50 6.37
C ARG A 45 -1.25 2.65 6.82
N VAL A 46 -1.04 3.19 8.03
CA VAL A 46 -1.73 4.41 8.49
C VAL A 46 -1.42 5.56 7.55
N LEU A 47 -0.15 5.76 7.19
CA LEU A 47 0.27 6.77 6.23
C LEU A 47 -0.41 6.57 4.87
N SER A 48 -0.40 5.35 4.31
CA SER A 48 -1.08 5.04 3.06
C SER A 48 -2.59 5.31 3.12
N SER A 49 -3.25 4.99 4.23
CA SER A 49 -4.66 5.26 4.44
C SER A 49 -4.96 6.76 4.55
N LEU A 50 -4.07 7.54 5.19
CA LEU A 50 -4.19 9.00 5.24
C LEU A 50 -4.02 9.62 3.85
N ILE A 51 -3.02 9.17 3.09
CA ILE A 51 -2.80 9.59 1.69
C ILE A 51 -4.04 9.24 0.84
N PHE A 52 -4.63 8.07 1.04
CA PHE A 52 -5.88 7.69 0.39
C PHE A 52 -7.03 8.64 0.71
N VAL A 53 -7.28 8.94 1.99
CA VAL A 53 -8.34 9.88 2.40
C VAL A 53 -8.11 11.27 1.80
N LEU A 54 -6.87 11.75 1.83
CA LEU A 54 -6.49 13.02 1.26
C LEU A 54 -6.72 13.05 -0.26
N ALA A 55 -6.21 12.06 -0.98
CA ALA A 55 -6.41 11.94 -2.42
C ALA A 55 -7.88 11.82 -2.80
N PHE A 56 -8.68 11.08 -2.01
CA PHE A 56 -10.12 10.99 -2.20
C PHE A 56 -10.82 12.33 -1.99
N ALA A 57 -10.52 13.03 -0.89
CA ALA A 57 -11.08 14.34 -0.61
C ALA A 57 -10.75 15.37 -1.70
N VAL A 58 -9.51 15.37 -2.21
CA VAL A 58 -9.06 16.28 -3.28
C VAL A 58 -9.74 15.97 -4.60
N ASN A 59 -9.85 14.69 -4.97
CA ASN A 59 -10.54 14.30 -6.20
C ASN A 59 -12.04 14.60 -6.14
N VAL A 60 -12.68 14.40 -4.99
CA VAL A 60 -14.09 14.78 -4.79
C VAL A 60 -14.27 16.30 -4.79
N ALA A 61 -13.38 17.04 -4.14
CA ALA A 61 -13.42 18.50 -4.12
C ALA A 61 -13.21 19.10 -5.52
N GLY A 62 -12.26 18.59 -6.30
CA GLY A 62 -12.05 19.01 -7.69
C GLY A 62 -13.21 18.66 -8.62
N PHE A 63 -14.02 17.65 -8.29
CA PHE A 63 -15.24 17.32 -9.01
C PHE A 63 -16.42 18.23 -8.64
N ILE A 64 -16.53 18.67 -7.38
CA ILE A 64 -17.68 19.45 -6.87
C ILE A 64 -17.44 20.97 -6.91
N LEU A 65 -16.21 21.44 -6.67
CA LEU A 65 -15.84 22.84 -6.64
C LEU A 65 -14.81 23.15 -7.74
N PRO A 66 -15.13 24.03 -8.71
CA PRO A 66 -14.17 24.53 -9.70
C PRO A 66 -13.32 25.66 -9.08
N THR A 67 -12.80 25.46 -7.86
CA THR A 67 -11.91 26.42 -7.21
C THR A 67 -10.47 25.95 -7.41
N GLY A 68 -9.61 26.86 -7.87
CA GLY A 68 -8.20 26.58 -8.22
C GLY A 68 -7.36 25.93 -7.10
N ALA A 69 -7.85 25.88 -5.87
CA ALA A 69 -7.25 25.13 -4.76
C ALA A 69 -7.20 23.61 -5.01
N ALA A 70 -8.14 23.04 -5.76
CA ALA A 70 -8.08 21.62 -6.12
C ALA A 70 -6.88 21.31 -7.03
N LEU A 71 -6.48 22.27 -7.87
CA LEU A 71 -5.33 22.14 -8.77
C LEU A 71 -4.01 22.13 -7.98
N GLU A 72 -3.85 23.03 -7.00
CA GLU A 72 -2.62 23.10 -6.17
C GLU A 72 -2.41 21.88 -5.27
N VAL A 73 -3.48 21.31 -4.73
CA VAL A 73 -3.36 20.07 -3.93
C VAL A 73 -3.15 18.86 -4.83
N SER A 74 -3.72 18.85 -6.04
CA SER A 74 -3.46 17.81 -7.04
C SER A 74 -1.99 17.80 -7.46
N THR A 75 -1.38 18.97 -7.70
CA THR A 75 0.05 19.06 -8.03
C THR A 75 0.92 18.62 -6.86
N PHE A 76 0.60 18.96 -5.61
CA PHE A 76 1.33 18.43 -4.43
C PHE A 76 1.22 16.90 -4.29
N LEU A 77 0.06 16.31 -4.58
CA LEU A 77 -0.13 14.87 -4.50
C LEU A 77 0.59 14.12 -5.63
N ALA A 78 0.56 14.66 -6.84
CA ALA A 78 0.76 13.93 -8.08
C ALA A 78 1.85 14.50 -9.01
N ASP A 79 1.96 15.83 -9.10
CA ASP A 79 2.58 16.53 -10.25
C ASP A 79 3.62 17.62 -9.87
N GLY A 80 4.18 17.56 -8.65
CA GLY A 80 5.13 18.56 -8.14
C GLY A 80 6.40 17.96 -7.54
N ASP A 81 7.37 18.83 -7.21
CA ASP A 81 8.70 18.57 -6.62
C ASP A 81 8.73 17.59 -5.44
N PHE A 82 7.56 17.29 -4.87
CA PHE A 82 7.37 16.41 -3.73
C PHE A 82 6.18 15.44 -3.95
N PRO A 83 6.40 14.25 -4.55
CA PRO A 83 5.32 13.31 -4.89
C PRO A 83 4.82 12.55 -3.65
N ALA A 84 3.84 13.12 -2.93
CA ALA A 84 3.31 12.55 -1.68
C ALA A 84 2.71 11.15 -1.86
N LEU A 85 2.14 10.84 -3.04
CA LEU A 85 1.60 9.51 -3.37
C LEU A 85 2.67 8.40 -3.32
N ALA A 86 3.94 8.73 -3.56
CA ALA A 86 5.04 7.77 -3.57
C ALA A 86 5.67 7.55 -2.18
N TRP A 87 5.40 8.41 -1.19
CA TRP A 87 6.08 8.36 0.11
C TRP A 87 5.86 7.06 0.87
N ALA A 88 4.63 6.55 0.89
CA ALA A 88 4.36 5.27 1.55
C ALA A 88 5.16 4.13 0.90
N GLY A 89 5.21 4.10 -0.43
CA GLY A 89 5.97 3.11 -1.19
C GLY A 89 7.48 3.23 -0.96
N ALA A 90 8.01 4.46 -0.98
CA ALA A 90 9.41 4.73 -0.67
C ALA A 90 9.77 4.30 0.75
N THR A 91 8.91 4.59 1.73
CA THR A 91 9.11 4.19 3.13
C THR A 91 9.12 2.67 3.29
N TRP A 92 8.24 1.97 2.59
CA TRP A 92 8.25 0.50 2.56
C TRP A 92 9.53 -0.05 1.90
N CYS A 93 9.96 0.53 0.79
CA CYS A 93 11.21 0.12 0.13
C CYS A 93 12.41 0.33 1.05
N LEU A 94 12.52 1.49 1.69
CA LEU A 94 13.56 1.79 2.68
C LEU A 94 13.51 0.83 3.86
N LEU A 95 12.33 0.50 4.38
CA LEU A 95 12.18 -0.48 5.44
C LEU A 95 12.77 -1.84 5.00
N MET A 96 12.40 -2.33 3.81
CA MET A 96 12.85 -3.64 3.31
C MET A 96 14.36 -3.67 3.01
N LEU A 97 14.93 -2.56 2.55
CA LEU A 97 16.36 -2.43 2.30
C LEU A 97 17.17 -2.29 3.60
N CYS A 98 16.71 -1.44 4.53
CA CYS A 98 17.42 -1.15 5.78
C CYS A 98 17.21 -2.19 6.88
N ARG A 99 16.16 -3.02 6.79
CA ARG A 99 15.89 -4.09 7.76
C ARG A 99 15.96 -5.45 7.07
N PRO A 100 17.18 -5.95 6.79
CA PRO A 100 17.32 -7.21 6.09
C PRO A 100 16.87 -8.43 6.90
N SER A 101 16.58 -8.28 8.20
CA SER A 101 16.01 -9.33 9.04
C SER A 101 14.50 -9.52 8.85
N LEU A 102 13.79 -8.55 8.26
CA LEU A 102 12.36 -8.68 7.99
C LEU A 102 12.16 -9.57 6.77
N PRO A 103 11.40 -10.67 6.88
CA PRO A 103 11.09 -11.51 5.75
C PRO A 103 10.13 -10.81 4.78
N MET A 104 10.30 -11.07 3.49
CA MET A 104 9.41 -10.70 2.40
C MET A 104 8.24 -11.70 2.33
N ASP A 105 7.45 -11.72 3.40
CA ASP A 105 6.28 -12.58 3.55
C ASP A 105 4.99 -11.89 3.08
N SER A 106 3.85 -12.58 3.19
CA SER A 106 2.53 -12.06 2.83
C SER A 106 2.19 -10.76 3.56
N THR A 107 2.65 -10.58 4.81
CA THR A 107 2.46 -9.38 5.60
C THR A 107 3.23 -8.19 5.03
N ALA A 108 4.51 -8.40 4.69
CA ALA A 108 5.36 -7.40 4.05
C ALA A 108 4.80 -7.01 2.67
N ILE A 109 4.43 -7.99 1.84
CA ILE A 109 3.87 -7.78 0.51
C ILE A 109 2.53 -7.04 0.59
N SER A 110 1.64 -7.44 1.50
CA SER A 110 0.37 -6.75 1.73
C SER A 110 0.57 -5.28 2.10
N THR A 111 1.59 -4.97 2.90
CA THR A 111 1.95 -3.59 3.26
C THR A 111 2.48 -2.82 2.05
N GLY A 112 3.32 -3.44 1.23
CA GLY A 112 3.81 -2.86 -0.03
C GLY A 112 2.69 -2.55 -1.01
N LEU A 113 1.73 -3.48 -1.19
CA LEU A 113 0.55 -3.27 -2.03
C LEU A 113 -0.33 -2.13 -1.50
N TRP A 114 -0.48 -2.02 -0.18
CA TRP A 114 -1.26 -0.94 0.42
C TRP A 114 -0.65 0.45 0.22
N CYS A 115 0.65 0.55 -0.10
CA CYS A 115 1.28 1.81 -0.46
C CYS A 115 0.74 2.44 -1.74
N PHE A 116 0.00 1.67 -2.56
CA PHE A 116 -0.68 2.17 -3.76
C PHE A 116 -2.11 2.67 -3.47
N ALA A 117 -2.57 2.62 -2.22
CA ALA A 117 -3.93 3.03 -1.86
C ALA A 117 -4.24 4.46 -2.34
N GLY A 118 -3.28 5.38 -2.28
CA GLY A 118 -3.43 6.76 -2.76
C GLY A 118 -3.88 6.92 -4.21
N TYR A 119 -3.66 5.93 -5.08
CA TYR A 119 -4.10 5.96 -6.49
C TYR A 119 -5.52 5.42 -6.68
N LEU A 120 -6.08 4.66 -5.73
CA LEU A 120 -7.42 4.08 -5.83
C LEU A 120 -8.55 5.11 -6.08
N PRO A 121 -8.55 6.31 -5.46
CA PRO A 121 -9.61 7.29 -5.66
C PRO A 121 -9.83 7.69 -7.12
N TYR A 122 -8.75 7.76 -7.91
CA TYR A 122 -8.82 8.10 -9.34
C TYR A 122 -9.63 7.06 -10.13
N PHE A 123 -9.49 5.77 -9.80
CA PHE A 123 -10.26 4.69 -10.40
C PHE A 123 -11.72 4.69 -9.91
N VAL A 124 -11.94 4.93 -8.61
CA VAL A 124 -13.27 4.89 -7.99
C VAL A 124 -14.17 6.03 -8.49
N ILE A 125 -13.60 7.21 -8.71
CA ILE A 125 -14.33 8.41 -9.16
C ILE A 125 -14.41 8.48 -10.70
N GLY A 126 -13.67 7.62 -11.41
CA GLY A 126 -13.63 7.59 -12.88
C GLY A 126 -12.74 8.68 -13.50
N ASN A 127 -11.88 9.32 -12.70
CA ASN A 127 -10.96 10.37 -13.14
C ASN A 127 -9.62 9.77 -13.64
N LEU A 128 -9.73 8.82 -14.58
CA LEU A 128 -8.58 8.02 -15.05
C LEU A 128 -7.52 8.85 -15.79
N LEU A 129 -7.92 9.93 -16.46
CA LEU A 129 -7.02 10.79 -17.23
C LEU A 129 -6.11 11.65 -16.33
N ALA A 130 -6.51 11.88 -15.09
CA ALA A 130 -5.73 12.64 -14.12
C ALA A 130 -4.83 11.76 -13.23
N VAL A 131 -4.77 10.45 -13.49
CA VAL A 131 -3.88 9.56 -12.75
C VAL A 131 -2.44 9.96 -13.07
N PRO A 132 -1.58 10.23 -12.07
CA PRO A 132 -0.16 10.45 -12.30
C PRO A 132 0.53 9.13 -12.61
N LEU A 133 0.41 8.71 -13.86
CA LEU A 133 0.98 7.47 -14.37
C LEU A 133 2.50 7.39 -14.16
N PRO A 134 3.31 8.45 -14.39
CA PRO A 134 4.75 8.36 -14.22
C PRO A 134 5.16 7.98 -12.79
N THR A 135 4.55 8.58 -11.77
CA THR A 135 4.85 8.29 -10.36
C THR A 135 4.36 6.91 -9.96
N MET A 136 3.17 6.51 -10.41
CA MET A 136 2.62 5.17 -10.17
C MET A 136 3.50 4.08 -10.79
N PHE A 137 3.95 4.25 -12.03
CA PHE A 137 4.84 3.31 -12.71
C PHE A 137 6.21 3.25 -12.05
N ALA A 138 6.82 4.39 -11.74
CA ALA A 138 8.10 4.43 -11.04
C ALA A 138 8.02 3.70 -9.70
N GLN A 139 6.97 3.96 -8.91
CA GLN A 139 6.73 3.29 -7.63
C GLN A 139 6.52 1.78 -7.83
N ALA A 140 5.76 1.35 -8.84
CA ALA A 140 5.54 -0.06 -9.15
C ALA A 140 6.84 -0.78 -9.53
N CYS A 141 7.68 -0.17 -10.36
CA CYS A 141 8.98 -0.71 -10.74
C CYS A 141 9.89 -0.88 -9.52
N VAL A 142 10.04 0.17 -8.70
CA VAL A 142 10.92 0.13 -7.52
C VAL A 142 10.41 -0.89 -6.49
N ALA A 143 9.10 -0.86 -6.18
CA ALA A 143 8.51 -1.81 -5.25
C ALA A 143 8.63 -3.26 -5.75
N GLY A 144 8.45 -3.49 -7.05
CA GLY A 144 8.63 -4.81 -7.68
C GLY A 144 10.06 -5.32 -7.58
N LEU A 145 11.06 -4.46 -7.83
CA LEU A 145 12.48 -4.81 -7.68
C LEU A 145 12.83 -5.16 -6.22
N VAL A 146 12.37 -4.35 -5.26
CA VAL A 146 12.62 -4.60 -3.83
C VAL A 146 11.91 -5.86 -3.35
N GLY A 147 10.66 -6.07 -3.78
CA GLY A 147 9.90 -7.29 -3.52
C GLY A 147 10.60 -8.54 -4.04
N GLY A 148 11.01 -8.52 -5.32
CA GLY A 148 11.73 -9.62 -5.95
C GLY A 148 13.09 -9.91 -5.29
N TYR A 149 13.85 -8.86 -4.97
CA TYR A 149 15.10 -8.99 -4.22
C TYR A 149 14.88 -9.61 -2.83
N GLY A 150 13.88 -9.14 -2.09
CA GLY A 150 13.54 -9.67 -0.77
C GLY A 150 13.18 -11.15 -0.81
N LEU A 151 12.35 -11.55 -1.79
CA LEU A 151 11.96 -12.95 -1.98
C LEU A 151 13.18 -13.84 -2.30
N PHE A 152 14.03 -13.41 -3.23
CA PHE A 152 15.23 -14.17 -3.60
C PHE A 152 16.21 -14.30 -2.43
N ARG A 153 16.38 -13.22 -1.65
CA ARG A 153 17.22 -13.21 -0.45
C ARG A 153 16.72 -14.22 0.58
N ASP A 154 15.41 -14.28 0.79
CA ASP A 154 14.82 -15.16 1.81
C ASP A 154 14.88 -16.63 1.37
N ILE A 155 14.56 -16.94 0.12
CA ILE A 155 14.76 -18.28 -0.47
C ILE A 155 16.22 -18.72 -0.31
N ARG A 156 17.18 -17.83 -0.61
CA ARG A 156 18.61 -18.14 -0.47
C ARG A 156 18.98 -18.49 0.97
N ARG A 157 18.42 -17.79 1.96
CA ARG A 157 18.68 -18.05 3.38
C ARG A 157 18.16 -19.41 3.82
N GLU A 158 16.95 -19.77 3.41
CA GLU A 158 16.36 -21.08 3.69
C GLU A 158 17.24 -22.20 3.13
N ILE A 159 17.67 -22.09 1.86
CA ILE A 159 18.57 -23.08 1.22
C ILE A 159 19.91 -23.23 1.96
N HIS A 160 20.45 -22.16 2.55
CA HIS A 160 21.71 -22.25 3.30
C HIS A 160 21.51 -22.77 4.73
N ALA A 161 20.35 -22.54 5.34
CA ALA A 161 20.01 -23.06 6.66
C ALA A 161 19.76 -24.59 6.65
N GLU A 162 19.35 -25.15 5.50
CA GLU A 162 19.14 -26.59 5.32
C GLU A 162 20.43 -27.38 5.06
N LYS A 163 21.55 -26.72 4.79
CA LYS A 163 22.85 -27.39 4.63
C LYS A 163 23.50 -27.58 6.01
N PRO A 164 23.73 -28.83 6.46
CA PRO A 164 24.40 -29.11 7.73
C PRO A 164 25.88 -28.70 7.73
#